data_AF-A0A7Y5SDG1-F1
#
_entry.id   AF-A0A7Y5SDG1-F1
#
_cell.length_a   1.000
_cell.length_b   1.000
_cell.length_c   1.000
_cell.angle_alpha   90.00
_cell.angle_beta   90.00
_cell.angle_gamma   90.00
#
_symmetry.space_group_name_H-M   'P 1'
#
loop_
_entity.id
_entity.type
_entity.pdbx_description
1 polymer ?
#
loop_
_entity_poly.entity_id
_entity_poly.type
_entity_poly.pdbx_seq_one_letter_code
_entity_poly.pdbx_strand_id
1 'polypeptide(L)'
;MTGLVPGLYVVATPIGHLEDLSPRALRVLGEAAVVAAEDTRTSGKLLKLAGSRARMVSLTEHNVGARAPELLEAARRGVVALVSDAGTPLIAD
;
A
#
# COMPACT_ATOMS: atom_id res chain seq x y z
N MET A 1 10.15 2.67 -20.64
CA MET A 1 9.52 1.86 -19.58
C MET A 1 8.14 2.43 -19.34
N THR A 2 7.08 1.65 -19.56
CA THR A 2 5.70 2.08 -19.28
C THR A 2 5.50 2.20 -17.77
N GLY A 3 4.91 3.30 -17.33
CA GLY A 3 4.54 3.53 -15.93
C GLY A 3 3.51 2.49 -15.45
N LEU A 4 3.30 2.38 -14.15
CA LEU A 4 2.20 1.56 -13.63
C LEU A 4 0.86 2.11 -14.13
N VAL A 5 -0.06 1.21 -14.42
CA VAL A 5 -1.42 1.57 -14.83
C VAL A 5 -2.19 2.03 -13.58
N PRO A 6 -3.12 3.00 -13.68
CA PRO A 6 -4.03 3.29 -12.58
C PRO A 6 -4.70 2.04 -12.04
N GLY A 7 -4.71 1.89 -10.72
CA GLY A 7 -5.31 0.73 -10.09
C GLY A 7 -5.00 0.60 -8.61
N LEU A 8 -5.70 -0.35 -7.99
CA LEU A 8 -5.43 -0.78 -6.63
C LEU A 8 -4.44 -1.96 -6.66
N TYR A 9 -3.28 -1.75 -6.07
CA TYR A 9 -2.22 -2.74 -5.99
C TYR A 9 -2.13 -3.26 -4.57
N VAL A 10 -2.32 -4.56 -4.40
CA VAL A 10 -2.16 -5.20 -3.11
C VAL A 10 -0.70 -5.58 -2.92
N VAL A 11 -0.08 -5.08 -1.85
CA VAL A 11 1.35 -5.22 -1.56
C VAL A 11 1.51 -5.92 -0.22
N ALA A 12 1.99 -7.15 -0.25
CA ALA A 12 2.36 -7.89 0.96
C ALA A 12 3.64 -7.29 1.58
N THR A 13 3.68 -7.18 2.91
CA THR A 13 4.90 -6.82 3.63
C THR A 13 5.66 -8.07 4.04
N PRO A 14 7.00 -8.06 3.97
CA PRO A 14 7.79 -9.18 4.46
C PRO A 14 7.63 -9.36 5.96
N ILE A 15 7.64 -10.61 6.41
CA ILE A 15 7.70 -10.96 7.83
C ILE A 15 9.18 -10.96 8.22
N GLY A 16 9.58 -10.02 9.06
CA GLY A 16 10.98 -9.88 9.49
C GLY A 16 11.69 -8.71 8.82
N HIS A 17 12.41 -8.95 7.72
CA HIS A 17 13.34 -7.96 7.17
C HIS A 17 12.75 -7.15 6.00
N LEU A 18 12.92 -5.83 6.03
CA LEU A 18 12.33 -4.94 5.00
C LEU A 18 12.98 -5.08 3.62
N GLU A 19 14.23 -5.56 3.56
CA GLU A 19 14.94 -5.81 2.28
C GLU A 19 14.39 -7.01 1.51
N ASP A 20 13.53 -7.83 2.14
CA ASP A 20 12.86 -8.93 1.45
C ASP A 20 11.68 -8.45 0.58
N LEU A 21 11.39 -7.15 0.56
CA LEU A 21 10.47 -6.56 -0.40
C LEU A 21 10.96 -6.78 -1.83
N SER A 22 10.09 -7.33 -2.67
CA SER A 22 10.41 -7.48 -4.09
C SER A 22 10.65 -6.11 -4.75
N PRO A 23 11.48 -6.05 -5.81
CA PRO A 23 11.66 -4.83 -6.61
C PRO A 23 10.34 -4.25 -7.14
N ARG A 24 9.35 -5.11 -7.43
CA ARG A 24 8.01 -4.68 -7.86
C ARG A 24 7.24 -3.99 -6.73
N ALA A 25 7.32 -4.49 -5.50
CA ALA A 25 6.66 -3.87 -4.35
C ALA A 25 7.24 -2.49 -4.05
N LEU A 26 8.58 -2.35 -4.07
CA LEU A 26 9.24 -1.06 -3.95
C LEU A 26 8.80 -0.08 -5.04
N ARG A 27 8.71 -0.53 -6.28
CA ARG A 27 8.22 0.28 -7.40
C ARG A 27 6.77 0.74 -7.20
N VAL A 28 5.87 -0.15 -6.80
CA VAL A 28 4.46 0.19 -6.52
C VAL A 28 4.37 1.23 -5.40
N LEU A 29 5.08 1.01 -4.28
CA LEU A 29 5.08 1.95 -3.16
C LEU A 29 5.68 3.30 -3.54
N GLY A 30 6.70 3.33 -4.40
CA GLY A 30 7.33 4.56 -4.90
C GLY A 30 6.47 5.36 -5.88
N GLU A 31 5.67 4.69 -6.72
CA GLU A 31 4.78 5.34 -7.71
C GLU A 31 3.37 5.63 -7.16
N ALA A 32 2.98 5.03 -6.03
CA ALA A 32 1.66 5.23 -5.43
C ALA A 32 1.43 6.67 -4.96
N ALA A 33 0.27 7.22 -5.28
CA ALA A 33 -0.17 8.51 -4.74
C ALA A 33 -0.75 8.35 -3.32
N VAL A 34 -1.38 7.20 -3.06
CA VAL A 34 -1.99 6.85 -1.78
C VAL A 34 -1.54 5.45 -1.37
N VAL A 35 -1.18 5.30 -0.09
CA VAL A 35 -0.95 4.01 0.53
C VAL A 35 -1.99 3.82 1.64
N ALA A 36 -2.88 2.86 1.47
CA ALA A 36 -3.78 2.39 2.52
C ALA A 36 -3.08 1.29 3.33
N ALA A 37 -3.06 1.42 4.64
CA ALA A 37 -2.42 0.45 5.54
C ALA A 37 -3.20 0.34 6.85
N GLU A 38 -3.10 -0.81 7.53
CA GLU A 38 -3.69 -1.02 8.85
C GLU A 38 -2.93 -0.25 9.93
N ASP A 39 -1.63 -0.52 10.11
CA ASP A 39 -0.73 0.28 10.95
C ASP A 39 0.14 1.22 10.09
N THR A 40 -0.27 2.49 10.05
CA THR A 40 0.47 3.55 9.34
C THR A 40 1.85 3.84 9.93
N ARG A 41 2.13 3.44 11.19
CA ARG A 41 3.46 3.64 11.81
C ARG A 41 4.46 2.62 11.30
N THR A 42 4.06 1.36 11.18
CA THR A 42 4.87 0.28 10.59
C THR A 42 5.09 0.54 9.11
N SER A 43 4.01 0.89 8.40
CA SER A 43 4.05 1.17 6.97
C SER A 43 4.88 2.40 6.60
N GLY A 44 5.03 3.38 7.50
CA GLY A 44 5.92 4.52 7.29
C GLY A 44 7.38 4.14 7.02
N LYS A 45 7.87 3.03 7.60
CA LYS A 45 9.23 2.51 7.33
C LYS A 45 9.37 1.96 5.91
N LEU A 46 8.32 1.29 5.41
CA LEU A 46 8.28 0.77 4.03
C LEU A 46 8.30 1.91 3.02
N LEU A 47 7.51 2.96 3.25
CA LEU A 47 7.50 4.14 2.37
C LEU A 47 8.85 4.82 2.33
N LYS A 48 9.53 4.94 3.49
CA LYS A 48 10.88 5.50 3.56
C LYS A 48 11.88 4.69 2.75
N LEU A 49 11.84 3.35 2.85
CA LEU A 49 12.70 2.46 2.07
C LEU A 49 12.42 2.59 0.57
N ALA A 50 11.16 2.72 0.17
CA ALA A 50 10.74 2.91 -1.22
C ALA A 50 11.00 4.33 -1.76
N GLY A 51 11.49 5.27 -0.94
CA GLY A 51 11.63 6.68 -1.32
C GLY A 51 10.29 7.38 -1.62
N SER A 52 9.18 6.84 -1.11
CA SER A 52 7.83 7.28 -1.43
C SER A 52 7.42 8.54 -0.67
N ARG A 53 6.62 9.38 -1.34
CA ARG A 53 5.93 10.54 -0.74
C ARG A 53 4.42 10.35 -0.69
N ALA A 54 3.95 9.12 -0.84
CA ALA A 54 2.53 8.80 -0.86
C ALA A 54 1.81 9.30 0.40
N ARG A 55 0.56 9.74 0.23
CA ARG A 55 -0.33 10.01 1.36
C ARG A 55 -0.70 8.67 2.01
N MET A 56 -0.37 8.49 3.29
CA MET A 56 -0.84 7.32 4.05
C MET A 56 -2.27 7.52 4.54
N VAL A 57 -3.08 6.47 4.45
CA VAL A 57 -4.45 6.40 4.93
C VAL A 57 -4.58 5.14 5.77
N SER A 58 -5.12 5.25 6.99
CA SER A 58 -5.46 4.07 7.77
C SER A 58 -6.69 3.38 7.21
N LEU A 59 -6.59 2.08 6.96
CA LEU A 59 -7.69 1.24 6.51
C LEU A 59 -7.78 0.02 7.43
N THR A 60 -8.88 -0.08 8.17
CA THR A 60 -9.16 -1.17 9.11
C THR A 60 -10.58 -1.69 8.87
N GLU A 61 -10.93 -2.85 9.42
CA GLU A 61 -12.29 -3.40 9.33
C GLU A 61 -13.37 -2.39 9.74
N HIS A 62 -13.11 -1.58 10.76
CA HIS A 62 -14.09 -0.59 11.27
C HIS A 62 -14.34 0.58 10.32
N ASN A 63 -13.39 0.91 9.44
CA ASN A 63 -13.48 2.11 8.60
C ASN A 63 -13.53 1.81 7.09
N VAL A 64 -13.33 0.55 6.68
CA VAL A 64 -13.26 0.15 5.27
C VAL A 64 -14.51 0.55 4.49
N GLY A 65 -15.70 0.42 5.09
CA GLY A 65 -16.95 0.82 4.44
C GLY A 65 -17.01 2.31 4.07
N ALA A 66 -16.39 3.16 4.89
CA ALA A 66 -16.33 4.61 4.63
C ALA A 66 -15.16 5.00 3.71
N ARG A 67 -14.04 4.26 3.76
CA ARG A 67 -12.79 4.61 3.05
C ARG A 67 -12.65 3.97 1.68
N ALA A 68 -13.23 2.79 1.45
CA ALA A 68 -13.10 2.07 0.19
C ALA A 68 -13.56 2.90 -1.03
N PRO A 69 -14.67 3.66 -0.99
CA PRO A 69 -15.06 4.51 -2.12
C PRO A 69 -14.00 5.56 -2.48
N GLU A 70 -13.41 6.25 -1.49
CA GLU A 70 -12.33 7.24 -1.70
C GLU A 70 -11.11 6.60 -2.37
N LEU A 71 -10.72 5.41 -1.90
CA LEU A 71 -9.57 4.67 -2.42
C LEU A 71 -9.80 4.16 -3.85
N LEU A 72 -11.00 3.67 -4.15
CA LEU A 72 -11.36 3.21 -5.50
C LEU A 72 -11.39 4.38 -6.50
N GLU A 73 -11.90 5.55 -6.09
CA GLU A 73 -11.84 6.75 -6.94
C GLU A 73 -10.39 7.19 -7.20
N ALA A 74 -9.53 7.13 -6.19
CA ALA A 74 -8.11 7.41 -6.37
C ALA A 74 -7.44 6.39 -7.31
N ALA A 75 -7.78 5.10 -7.18
CA ALA A 75 -7.25 4.02 -8.03
C ALA A 75 -7.66 4.15 -9.50
N ARG A 76 -8.81 4.77 -9.80
CA ARG A 76 -9.18 5.07 -11.20
C ARG A 76 -8.31 6.14 -11.84
N ARG A 77 -7.67 7.00 -11.03
CA ARG A 77 -6.86 8.14 -11.50
C ARG A 77 -5.35 7.91 -11.41
N GLY A 78 -4.92 6.96 -10.58
CA GLY A 78 -3.51 6.65 -10.39
C GLY A 78 -3.29 5.38 -9.59
N VAL A 79 -2.06 5.18 -9.14
CA VAL A 79 -1.69 4.00 -8.35
C VAL A 79 -2.07 4.23 -6.89
N VAL A 80 -2.83 3.30 -6.33
CA VAL A 80 -3.09 3.18 -4.89
C VAL A 80 -2.52 1.85 -4.42
N ALA A 81 -1.70 1.88 -3.37
CA ALA A 81 -1.19 0.67 -2.74
C ALA A 81 -2.04 0.33 -1.51
N LEU A 82 -2.46 -0.93 -1.39
CA LEU A 82 -3.00 -1.49 -0.16
C LEU A 82 -1.91 -2.36 0.48
N VAL A 83 -1.49 -2.01 1.67
CA VAL A 83 -0.46 -2.70 2.45
C VAL A 83 -1.13 -3.45 3.59
N SER A 84 -0.83 -4.74 3.70
CA SER A 84 -1.29 -5.60 4.80
C SER A 84 -0.13 -5.83 5.77
N ASP A 85 -0.34 -5.62 7.07
CA ASP A 85 0.71 -5.88 8.05
C ASP A 85 0.94 -7.39 8.23
N ALA A 86 2.21 -7.79 8.25
CA ALA A 86 2.71 -9.12 8.63
C ALA A 86 1.97 -10.33 8.04
N GLY A 87 1.74 -10.37 6.73
CA GLY A 87 1.24 -11.58 6.06
C GLY A 87 0.65 -11.33 4.68
N THR A 88 0.28 -12.44 4.02
CA THR A 88 -0.51 -12.40 2.79
C THR A 88 -1.83 -11.66 3.08
N PRO A 89 -2.18 -10.62 2.30
CA PRO A 89 -3.42 -9.88 2.49
C PRO A 89 -4.62 -10.83 2.59
N LEU A 90 -5.54 -10.54 3.51
CA LEU A 90 -6.81 -11.25 3.70
C LEU A 90 -6.70 -12.68 4.29
N ILE A 91 -5.53 -13.12 4.79
CA ILE A 91 -5.36 -14.45 5.39
C ILE A 91 -5.39 -14.43 6.93
N ALA A 92 -5.10 -13.29 7.55
CA ALA A 92 -5.35 -13.06 8.98
C ALA A 92 -5.63 -11.56 9.18
N ASP A 93 -6.88 -11.24 9.48
CA ASP A 93 -7.38 -9.97 10.02
C ASP A 93 -7.76 -10.27 11.49
#